data_AF-A0A3M7KXP2-F1
#
_entry.id   AF-A0A3M7KXP2-F1
#
_cell.length_a   1.000
_cell.length_b   1.000
_cell.length_c   1.000
_cell.angle_alpha   90.00
_cell.angle_beta   90.00
_cell.angle_gamma   90.00
#
_symmetry.space_group_name_H-M   'P 1'
#
loop_
_entity.id
_entity.type
_entity.pdbx_description
1 polymer ?
#
loop_
_entity_poly.entity_id
_entity_poly.type
_entity_poly.pdbx_seq_one_letter_code
_entity_poly.pdbx_strand_id
1 'polypeptide(L)'
;MTVDDADAICRHAGFSKVGSLRTSILHIMGLSMSTIRVSNFAILSDRSTEILTAVECLKPGQKACSADSDGNIGSGNRGKNNFGTNNIGNSNIGNFNIGTANWGNNNDGTGNRCFNKTGDRKPPSIAASPQPPSIAASTH
;
A
#
# COMPACT_ATOMS: atom_id res chain seq x y z
N MET A 1 0.48 14.22 3.96
CA MET A 1 0.93 13.45 5.12
C MET A 1 2.41 13.73 5.27
N THR A 2 2.94 14.00 6.46
CA THR A 2 4.37 14.40 6.60
C THR A 2 5.22 13.29 7.21
N VAL A 3 6.54 13.40 7.10
CA VAL A 3 7.49 12.57 7.86
C VAL A 3 7.19 12.65 9.36
N ASP A 4 6.67 13.78 9.84
CA ASP A 4 6.26 13.97 11.24
C ASP A 4 5.07 13.08 11.62
N ASP A 5 4.09 12.90 10.72
CA ASP A 5 2.97 11.97 10.94
C ASP A 5 3.53 10.53 11.15
N ALA A 6 4.54 10.13 10.38
CA ALA A 6 5.17 8.82 10.52
C ALA A 6 6.05 8.69 11.77
N ASP A 7 6.79 9.74 12.14
CA ASP A 7 7.59 9.78 13.36
C ASP A 7 6.69 9.68 14.61
N ALA A 8 5.54 10.37 14.61
CA ALA A 8 4.54 10.27 15.66
C ALA A 8 4.01 8.84 15.80
N ILE A 9 3.71 8.16 14.69
CA ILE A 9 3.30 6.74 14.68
C ILE A 9 4.39 5.88 15.32
N CYS A 10 5.64 6.05 14.93
CA CYS A 10 6.74 5.27 15.48
C CYS A 10 6.95 5.50 16.98
N ARG A 11 6.90 6.75 17.44
CA ARG A 11 7.01 7.08 18.87
C ARG A 11 5.87 6.49 19.67
N HIS A 12 4.64 6.56 19.15
CA HIS A 12 3.48 5.96 19.78
C HIS A 12 3.61 4.43 19.92
N ALA A 13 4.25 3.78 18.94
CA ALA A 13 4.56 2.35 18.99
C ALA A 13 5.79 2.00 19.85
N GLY A 14 6.39 2.95 20.57
CA GLY A 14 7.53 2.72 21.47
C GLY A 14 8.90 2.74 20.78
N PHE A 15 8.97 3.22 19.53
CA PHE A 15 10.24 3.39 18.82
C PHE A 15 10.79 4.80 18.99
N SER A 16 12.09 4.96 18.69
CA SER A 16 12.79 6.23 18.90
C SER A 16 12.53 7.26 17.82
N LYS A 17 12.34 6.81 16.58
CA LYS A 17 12.11 7.63 15.40
C LYS A 17 11.66 6.81 14.19
N VAL A 18 11.21 7.52 13.16
CA VAL A 18 11.01 6.98 11.81
C VAL A 18 12.34 6.72 11.08
N GLY A 19 12.37 5.65 10.28
CA GLY A 19 13.42 5.31 9.33
C GLY A 19 12.95 5.49 7.89
N SER A 20 13.03 4.43 7.09
CA SER A 20 12.52 4.40 5.72
C SER A 20 11.01 4.51 5.65
N LEU A 21 10.53 5.19 4.62
CA LEU A 21 9.10 5.35 4.33
C LEU A 21 8.79 4.91 2.91
N ARG A 22 7.55 4.48 2.70
CA ARG A 22 6.97 4.41 1.36
C ARG A 22 5.62 5.11 1.36
N THR A 23 5.45 6.03 0.43
CA THR A 23 4.19 6.72 0.19
C THR A 23 3.60 6.34 -1.16
N SER A 24 2.32 6.65 -1.33
CA SER A 24 1.60 6.57 -2.59
C SER A 24 0.48 7.61 -2.57
N ILE A 25 -0.28 7.75 -3.64
CA ILE A 25 -1.50 8.56 -3.65
C ILE A 25 -2.74 7.68 -3.73
N LEU A 26 -3.85 8.17 -3.19
CA LEU A 26 -5.14 7.47 -3.20
C LEU A 26 -5.56 6.98 -4.59
N HIS A 27 -5.29 7.79 -5.62
CA HIS A 27 -5.59 7.43 -7.01
C HIS A 27 -4.87 6.16 -7.45
N ILE A 28 -3.54 6.12 -7.30
CA ILE A 28 -2.68 4.99 -7.72
C ILE A 28 -3.05 3.72 -6.95
N MET A 29 -3.44 3.86 -5.68
CA MET A 29 -3.85 2.72 -4.87
C MET A 29 -5.20 2.11 -5.27
N GLY A 30 -5.95 2.73 -6.19
CA GLY A 30 -7.28 2.28 -6.60
C GLY A 30 -8.29 2.28 -5.45
N LEU A 31 -8.04 3.09 -4.42
CA LEU A 31 -8.88 3.17 -3.22
C LEU A 31 -9.95 4.23 -3.44
N SER A 32 -11.22 3.84 -3.55
CA SER A 32 -12.36 4.76 -3.63
C SER A 32 -12.89 5.10 -2.22
N MET A 33 -12.00 5.58 -1.36
CA MET A 33 -12.33 5.95 0.02
C MET A 33 -11.60 7.23 0.42
N SER A 34 -12.15 7.94 1.41
CA SER A 34 -11.45 9.00 2.12
C SER A 34 -10.41 8.42 3.07
N THR A 35 -9.44 9.25 3.44
CA THR A 35 -8.41 8.93 4.44
C THR A 35 -8.56 9.81 5.65
N ILE A 36 -7.99 9.38 6.78
CA ILE A 36 -7.94 10.15 8.01
C ILE A 36 -6.49 10.50 8.27
N ARG A 37 -6.19 11.80 8.42
CA ARG A 37 -4.86 12.25 8.82
C ARG A 37 -4.67 11.99 10.31
N VAL A 38 -3.60 11.30 10.68
CA VAL A 38 -3.36 10.87 12.07
C VAL A 38 -3.13 12.05 13.02
N SER A 39 -2.45 13.12 12.58
CA SER A 39 -2.12 14.26 13.44
C SER A 39 -3.32 15.09 13.92
N ASN A 40 -4.38 15.19 13.12
CA ASN A 40 -5.53 16.07 13.44
C ASN A 40 -6.90 15.46 13.12
N PHE A 41 -6.94 14.17 12.78
CA PHE A 41 -8.15 13.43 12.39
C PHE A 41 -8.95 14.03 11.22
N ALA A 42 -8.34 14.91 10.41
CA ALA A 42 -9.00 15.47 9.24
C ALA A 42 -9.29 14.38 8.20
N ILE A 43 -10.50 14.40 7.64
CA ILE A 43 -10.89 13.55 6.53
C ILE A 43 -10.41 14.17 5.23
N LEU A 44 -9.62 13.43 4.46
CA LEU A 44 -9.05 13.84 3.18
C LEU A 44 -9.57 12.93 2.08
N SER A 45 -10.30 13.50 1.13
CA SER A 45 -10.95 12.75 0.02
C SER A 45 -10.33 13.03 -1.34
N ASP A 46 -9.39 13.99 -1.43
CA ASP A 46 -8.73 14.32 -2.68
C ASP A 46 -7.96 13.10 -3.21
N ARG A 47 -8.16 12.74 -4.48
CA ARG A 47 -7.51 11.57 -5.13
C ARG A 47 -5.98 11.73 -5.20
N SER A 48 -5.47 12.96 -5.15
CA SER A 48 -4.05 13.29 -5.08
C SER A 48 -3.47 13.20 -3.66
N THR A 49 -4.30 12.91 -2.65
CA THR A 49 -3.85 12.78 -1.26
C THR A 49 -2.77 11.71 -1.15
N GLU A 50 -1.59 12.13 -0.68
CA GLU A 50 -0.49 11.24 -0.33
C GLU A 50 -0.79 10.49 0.98
N ILE A 51 -0.54 9.18 0.96
CA ILE A 51 -0.73 8.25 2.07
C ILE A 51 0.56 7.50 2.38
N LEU A 52 0.76 7.16 3.65
CA LEU A 52 1.79 6.22 4.08
C LEU A 52 1.35 4.79 3.77
N THR A 53 2.19 4.04 3.06
CA THR A 53 1.97 2.61 2.72
C THR A 53 2.96 1.68 3.41
N ALA A 54 4.11 2.20 3.83
CA ALA A 54 5.03 1.45 4.68
C ALA A 54 5.83 2.41 5.56
N VAL A 55 6.10 1.99 6.79
CA VAL A 55 6.87 2.75 7.78
C VAL A 55 7.85 1.80 8.44
N GLU A 56 9.14 2.11 8.37
CA GLU A 56 10.17 1.52 9.22
C GLU A 56 10.30 2.36 10.48
N CYS A 57 10.15 1.73 11.65
CA CYS A 57 10.37 2.38 12.94
C CYS A 57 11.64 1.84 13.60
N LEU A 58 12.46 2.75 14.14
CA LEU A 58 13.82 2.45 14.60
C LEU A 58 13.94 2.50 16.12
N LYS A 59 14.61 1.50 16.71
CA LYS A 59 15.05 1.56 18.10
C LYS A 59 16.20 2.57 18.27
N PRO A 60 16.47 3.04 19.50
CA PRO A 60 17.61 3.92 19.76
C PRO A 60 18.92 3.33 19.20
N GLY A 61 19.68 4.15 18.48
CA GLY A 61 20.96 3.75 17.89
C GLY A 61 20.87 2.93 16.59
N GLN A 62 19.68 2.52 16.14
CA GLN A 62 19.52 1.84 14.85
C GLN A 62 19.60 2.81 13.67
N LYS A 63 20.20 2.34 12.59
CA LYS A 63 20.22 3.02 11.30
C LYS A 63 19.04 2.54 10.45
N ALA A 64 18.45 3.44 9.68
CA ALA A 64 17.43 3.10 8.70
C ALA A 64 17.99 2.14 7.65
N CYS A 65 17.14 1.24 7.16
CA CYS A 65 17.45 0.51 5.94
C CYS A 65 17.66 1.49 4.78
N SER A 66 18.55 1.16 3.86
CA SER A 66 18.70 1.91 2.61
C SER A 66 18.25 1.01 1.47
N ALA A 67 17.75 1.61 0.40
CA ALA A 67 17.42 0.86 -0.79
C ALA A 67 18.69 0.22 -1.39
N ASP A 68 18.61 -1.03 -1.79
CA ASP A 68 19.63 -1.66 -2.63
C ASP A 68 19.54 -1.15 -4.10
N SER A 69 20.38 -1.68 -4.99
CA SER A 69 20.39 -1.31 -6.41
C SER A 69 19.08 -1.62 -7.15
N ASP A 70 18.26 -2.53 -6.62
CA ASP A 70 16.97 -2.91 -7.17
C ASP A 70 15.81 -2.17 -6.47
N GLY A 71 16.11 -1.23 -5.57
CA GLY A 71 15.12 -0.43 -4.86
C GLY A 71 14.47 -1.16 -3.68
N ASN A 72 15.00 -2.30 -3.25
CA ASN A 72 14.46 -3.02 -2.11
C ASN A 72 14.93 -2.39 -0.78
N ILE A 73 14.00 -2.22 0.15
CA ILE A 73 14.25 -1.75 1.51
C ILE A 73 13.92 -2.88 2.47
N GLY A 74 14.87 -3.22 3.34
CA GLY A 74 14.78 -4.32 4.31
C GLY A 74 15.72 -5.48 3.96
N SER A 75 15.40 -6.70 4.38
CA SER A 75 16.33 -7.83 4.34
C SER A 75 15.77 -9.05 3.61
N GLY A 76 16.62 -9.75 2.85
CA GLY A 76 16.27 -11.03 2.21
C GLY A 76 15.28 -10.93 1.03
N ASN A 77 14.99 -9.72 0.55
CA ASN A 77 14.14 -9.53 -0.61
C ASN A 77 14.85 -9.98 -1.91
N ARG A 78 14.09 -10.52 -2.87
CA ARG A 78 14.57 -10.88 -4.21
C ARG A 78 13.63 -10.31 -5.26
N GLY A 79 14.17 -9.65 -6.28
CA GLY A 79 13.42 -8.88 -7.26
C GLY A 79 13.54 -7.39 -6.97
N LYS A 80 12.52 -6.59 -7.32
CA LYS A 80 12.63 -5.12 -7.33
C LYS A 80 11.62 -4.43 -6.43
N ASN A 81 12.04 -3.29 -5.87
CA ASN A 81 11.18 -2.34 -5.18
C ASN A 81 10.36 -2.94 -4.02
N ASN A 82 10.83 -3.99 -3.35
CA ASN A 82 10.14 -4.55 -2.19
C ASN A 82 10.43 -3.74 -0.91
N PHE A 83 9.47 -3.66 0.00
CA PHE A 83 9.64 -3.06 1.32
C PHE A 83 9.30 -4.08 2.40
N GLY A 84 10.26 -4.42 3.26
CA GLY A 84 10.07 -5.40 4.35
C GLY A 84 11.03 -6.57 4.22
N THR A 85 10.60 -7.79 4.54
CA THR A 85 11.53 -8.94 4.62
C THR A 85 11.13 -10.16 3.80
N ASN A 86 12.12 -10.83 3.21
CA ASN A 86 11.97 -12.11 2.53
C ASN A 86 10.88 -12.15 1.45
N ASN A 87 10.62 -11.03 0.77
CA ASN A 87 9.70 -11.01 -0.36
C ASN A 87 10.39 -11.49 -1.64
N ILE A 88 9.69 -12.25 -2.47
CA ILE A 88 10.15 -12.73 -3.78
C ILE A 88 9.23 -12.17 -4.85
N GLY A 89 9.82 -11.44 -5.81
CA GLY A 89 9.09 -10.76 -6.87
C GLY A 89 9.20 -9.24 -6.72
N ASN A 90 8.15 -8.50 -7.09
CA ASN A 90 8.27 -7.05 -7.28
C ASN A 90 7.24 -6.26 -6.49
N SER A 91 7.66 -5.11 -5.97
CA SER A 91 6.78 -4.11 -5.35
C SER A 91 5.94 -4.62 -4.17
N ASN A 92 6.38 -5.68 -3.49
CA ASN A 92 5.69 -6.19 -2.30
C ASN A 92 5.99 -5.33 -1.08
N ILE A 93 5.03 -5.20 -0.18
CA ILE A 93 5.15 -4.51 1.11
C ILE A 93 4.77 -5.51 2.22
N GLY A 94 5.66 -5.70 3.18
CA GLY A 94 5.48 -6.62 4.31
C GLY A 94 6.45 -7.79 4.24
N ASN A 95 6.02 -9.00 4.61
CA ASN A 95 6.94 -10.12 4.81
C ASN A 95 6.54 -11.41 4.10
N PHE A 96 7.51 -12.14 3.54
CA PHE A 96 7.32 -13.46 2.93
C PHE A 96 6.27 -13.48 1.81
N ASN A 97 6.08 -12.38 1.08
CA ASN A 97 5.20 -12.40 -0.07
C ASN A 97 5.91 -12.94 -1.31
N ILE A 98 5.21 -13.72 -2.12
CA ILE A 98 5.65 -14.23 -3.42
C ILE A 98 4.74 -13.63 -4.49
N GLY A 99 5.34 -13.06 -5.54
CA GLY A 99 4.63 -12.43 -6.65
C GLY A 99 4.76 -10.91 -6.66
N THR A 100 3.69 -10.20 -7.03
CA THR A 100 3.78 -8.76 -7.33
C THR A 100 2.75 -7.92 -6.58
N ALA A 101 3.18 -6.77 -6.06
CA ALA A 101 2.32 -5.77 -5.45
C ALA A 101 1.44 -6.28 -4.29
N ASN A 102 1.91 -7.31 -3.58
CA ASN A 102 1.23 -7.79 -2.37
C ASN A 102 1.56 -6.90 -1.17
N TRP A 103 0.57 -6.66 -0.34
CA TRP A 103 0.69 -5.90 0.90
C TRP A 103 0.16 -6.73 2.07
N GLY A 104 1.04 -7.02 3.03
CA GLY A 104 0.76 -7.89 4.17
C GLY A 104 1.82 -8.97 4.29
N ASN A 105 1.44 -10.14 4.79
CA ASN A 105 2.38 -11.24 5.04
C ASN A 105 1.93 -12.54 4.40
N ASN A 106 2.91 -13.30 3.89
CA ASN A 106 2.72 -14.65 3.38
C ASN A 106 1.63 -14.74 2.30
N ASN A 107 1.58 -13.75 1.39
CA ASN A 107 0.71 -13.83 0.22
C ASN A 107 1.48 -14.41 -0.97
N ASP A 108 0.81 -15.25 -1.74
CA ASP A 108 1.31 -15.80 -3.00
C ASP A 108 0.34 -15.42 -4.14
N GLY A 109 0.77 -14.52 -5.01
CA GLY A 109 -0.04 -14.01 -6.12
C GLY A 109 0.20 -12.52 -6.40
N THR A 110 -0.83 -11.85 -6.89
CA THR A 110 -0.75 -10.45 -7.34
C THR A 110 -1.76 -9.54 -6.66
N GLY A 111 -1.29 -8.42 -6.14
CA GLY A 111 -2.13 -7.32 -5.65
C GLY A 111 -2.87 -7.61 -4.35
N ASN A 112 -2.52 -8.67 -3.62
CA ASN A 112 -3.19 -9.05 -2.39
C ASN A 112 -2.95 -8.00 -1.31
N ARG A 113 -3.99 -7.69 -0.51
CA ARG A 113 -3.91 -6.70 0.59
C ARG A 113 -4.46 -7.34 1.87
N CYS A 114 -3.81 -8.41 2.30
CA CYS A 114 -4.26 -9.29 3.37
C CYS A 114 -3.09 -10.17 3.85
N PHE A 115 -3.39 -11.23 4.61
CA PHE A 115 -2.40 -12.19 5.12
C PHE A 115 -2.75 -13.60 4.64
N ASN A 116 -1.75 -14.44 4.37
CA ASN A 116 -1.91 -15.86 4.03
C ASN A 116 -2.82 -16.14 2.83
N LYS A 117 -2.86 -15.24 1.84
CA LYS A 117 -3.69 -15.43 0.63
C LYS A 117 -2.87 -16.05 -0.49
N THR A 118 -3.41 -17.12 -1.07
CA THR A 118 -2.97 -17.65 -2.36
C THR A 118 -3.90 -17.18 -3.48
N GLY A 119 -3.33 -16.99 -4.67
CA GLY A 119 -4.00 -16.48 -5.87
C GLY A 119 -4.15 -14.97 -5.88
N ASP A 120 -4.61 -14.43 -7.00
CA ASP A 120 -4.62 -12.99 -7.23
C ASP A 120 -5.81 -12.27 -6.57
N ARG A 121 -5.63 -10.98 -6.32
CA ARG A 121 -6.73 -10.08 -5.98
C ARG A 121 -7.66 -9.98 -7.18
N LYS A 122 -8.89 -10.48 -7.05
CA LYS A 122 -9.94 -10.23 -8.04
C LYS A 122 -10.24 -8.72 -8.04
N PRO A 123 -10.17 -8.02 -9.19
CA PRO A 123 -10.69 -6.67 -9.26
C PRO A 123 -12.18 -6.70 -8.88
N PRO A 124 -12.74 -5.59 -8.36
CA PRO A 124 -14.18 -5.49 -8.21
C PRO A 124 -14.82 -5.87 -9.53
N SER A 125 -15.72 -6.86 -9.52
CA SER A 125 -16.52 -7.13 -10.72
C SER A 125 -17.22 -5.83 -11.08
N ILE A 126 -16.89 -5.26 -12.23
CA ILE A 126 -17.72 -4.23 -12.83
C ILE A 126 -19.01 -4.98 -13.16
N ALA A 127 -19.98 -4.97 -12.25
CA ALA A 127 -21.34 -5.31 -12.61
C ALA A 127 -21.66 -4.35 -13.77
N ALA A 128 -21.88 -4.88 -14.96
CA ALA A 128 -22.32 -4.09 -16.09
C ALA A 128 -23.46 -3.22 -15.58
N SER A 129 -23.30 -1.89 -15.66
CA SER A 129 -24.40 -0.98 -15.39
C SER A 129 -25.58 -1.48 -16.22
N PRO A 130 -26.79 -1.67 -15.65
CA PRO A 130 -27.94 -2.04 -16.46
C PRO A 130 -28.05 -1.00 -17.57
N GLN A 131 -27.93 -1.45 -18.83
CA GLN A 131 -28.16 -0.57 -19.96
C GLN A 131 -29.56 0.03 -19.77
N PRO A 132 -29.72 1.37 -19.84
CA PRO A 132 -31.04 1.95 -19.83
C PRO A 132 -31.83 1.35 -21.00
N PRO A 133 -33.12 1.00 -20.80
CA PRO A 133 -33.92 0.41 -21.86
C PRO A 133 -33.91 1.33 -23.08
N SER A 134 -33.63 0.78 -24.25
CA SER A 134 -33.74 1.52 -25.50
C SER A 134 -35.18 1.97 -25.67
N ILE A 135 -35.42 3.28 -25.59
CA ILE A 135 -36.71 3.85 -25.96
C ILE A 135 -36.86 3.59 -27.46
N ALA A 136 -37.72 2.64 -27.82
CA ALA A 136 -38.14 2.48 -29.20
C ALA A 136 -38.88 3.75 -29.60
N ALA A 137 -38.27 4.56 -30.47
CA ALA A 137 -38.95 5.68 -31.11
C ALA A 137 -40.08 5.10 -31.97
N SER A 138 -41.32 5.29 -31.53
CA SER A 138 -42.49 5.04 -32.35
C SER A 138 -42.52 6.09 -33.46
N THR A 139 -42.10 5.72 -34.66
CA THR A 139 -42.36 6.50 -35.87
C THR A 139 -43.80 6.24 -36.32
N HIS A 140 -44.57 7.34 -36.39
CA HIS A 140 -45.87 7.56 -37.04
C HIS A 140 -46.68 6.35 -37.53
#